data_AF-A0AAV6ITD0-F1
#
_entry.id   AF-A0AAV6ITD0-F1
#
_cell.length_a   1.000
_cell.length_b   1.000
_cell.length_c   1.000
_cell.angle_alpha   90.00
_cell.angle_beta   90.00
_cell.angle_gamma   90.00
#
_symmetry.space_group_name_H-M   'P 1'
#
loop_
_entity.id
_entity.type
_entity.pdbx_description
1 polymer ?
#
loop_
_entity_poly.entity_id
_entity_poly.type
_entity_poly.pdbx_seq_one_letter_code
_entity_poly.pdbx_strand_id
1 'polypeptide(L)'
;MVKQNVQDLQSVLRRKGGDLAIERNINAYNSTRKRVKKESAKCLRALKKMEDQIEPRTLSGVNYHLSNVIRVFREVIFVTISVLRLLFLFLSMPADSTTRSGGWSLIKKLVVTRPRGDKTVNEFGSVDVALQSMHGCIRNDDIPNIDVQITRRRLEALGNSMEGLESGLDCLYRKLIRSRVSLLNVLAQ
;
A
#
# COMPACT_ATOMS: atom_id res chain seq x y z
N MET A 1 10.98 -2.69 6.46
CA MET A 1 11.76 -1.56 5.90
C MET A 1 11.11 -0.19 6.15
N VAL A 2 9.87 0.05 5.70
CA VAL A 2 9.12 1.26 6.11
C VAL A 2 8.97 1.30 7.63
N LYS A 3 8.60 0.17 8.25
CA LYS A 3 8.51 -0.02 9.71
C LYS A 3 9.78 0.41 10.45
N GLN A 4 10.96 0.05 9.93
CA GLN A 4 12.24 0.43 10.50
C GLN A 4 12.44 1.95 10.47
N ASN A 5 12.23 2.60 9.32
CA ASN A 5 12.36 4.05 9.22
C ASN A 5 11.36 4.79 10.13
N VAL A 6 10.14 4.25 10.30
CA VAL A 6 9.15 4.79 11.24
C VAL A 6 9.67 4.71 12.67
N GLN A 7 10.23 3.58 13.08
CA GLN A 7 10.83 3.39 14.40
C GLN A 7 12.03 4.32 14.63
N ASP A 8 12.90 4.46 13.63
CA ASP A 8 14.08 5.34 13.70
C ASP A 8 13.66 6.81 13.85
N LEU A 9 12.66 7.25 13.06
CA LEU A 9 12.04 8.57 13.18
C LEU A 9 11.40 8.79 14.56
N GLN A 10 10.64 7.82 15.07
CA GLN A 10 10.06 7.92 16.41
C GLN A 10 11.16 8.03 17.49
N SER A 11 12.25 7.27 17.35
CA SER A 11 13.36 7.26 18.29
C SER A 11 14.08 8.60 18.32
N VAL A 12 14.43 9.17 17.16
CA VAL A 12 15.12 10.46 17.08
C VAL A 12 14.24 11.61 17.59
N LEU A 13 12.95 11.61 17.27
CA LEU A 13 12.01 12.63 17.76
C LEU A 13 11.76 12.51 19.28
N ARG A 14 11.70 11.29 19.82
CA ARG A 14 11.55 11.08 21.28
C ARG A 14 12.76 11.59 22.06
N ARG A 15 13.97 11.38 21.54
CA ARG A 15 15.22 11.78 22.20
C ARG A 15 15.55 13.26 22.04
N LYS A 16 14.70 14.04 21.34
CA LYS A 16 15.02 15.41 20.91
C LYS A 16 16.39 15.44 20.20
N GLY A 17 16.61 14.50 19.29
CA GLY A 17 17.85 14.45 18.51
C GLY A 17 18.08 15.77 17.78
N GLY A 18 19.34 16.16 17.63
CA GLY A 18 19.66 17.40 16.92
C GLY A 18 19.18 17.38 15.47
N ASP A 19 19.04 18.57 14.88
CA ASP A 19 18.40 18.76 13.58
C ASP A 19 19.00 17.92 12.46
N LEU A 20 20.33 17.78 12.43
CA LEU A 20 21.05 16.92 11.48
C LEU A 20 20.62 15.45 11.56
N ALA A 21 20.36 14.95 12.76
CA ALA A 21 19.91 13.57 12.96
C ALA A 21 18.45 13.41 12.50
N ILE A 22 17.60 14.40 12.77
CA ILE A 22 16.20 14.41 12.31
C ILE A 22 16.17 14.45 10.78
N GLU A 23 16.89 15.37 10.16
CA GLU A 23 16.98 15.54 8.70
C GLU A 23 17.46 14.24 8.01
N ARG A 24 18.51 13.61 8.54
CA ARG A 24 19.00 12.31 8.02
C ARG A 24 17.91 11.23 8.03
N ASN A 25 17.15 11.12 9.11
CA ASN A 25 16.07 10.13 9.23
C ASN A 25 14.90 10.44 8.31
N ILE A 26 14.54 11.72 8.15
CA ILE A 26 13.52 12.17 7.18
C ILE A 26 13.94 11.78 5.76
N ASN A 27 15.21 12.01 5.39
CA ASN A 27 15.74 11.68 4.07
C ASN A 27 15.77 10.16 3.81
N ALA A 28 16.10 9.36 4.83
CA ALA A 28 16.04 7.89 4.74
C ALA A 28 14.60 7.38 4.53
N TYR A 29 13.64 7.92 5.27
CA TYR A 29 12.22 7.64 5.07
C TYR A 29 11.76 8.03 3.66
N ASN A 30 12.08 9.24 3.20
CA ASN A 30 11.69 9.74 1.88
C ASN A 30 12.24 8.87 0.73
N SER A 31 13.49 8.42 0.84
CA SER A 31 14.11 7.52 -0.14
C SER A 31 13.40 6.17 -0.19
N THR A 32 13.06 5.63 0.98
CA THR A 32 12.28 4.39 1.09
C THR A 32 10.87 4.56 0.55
N ARG A 33 10.19 5.67 0.87
CA ARG A 33 8.86 6.01 0.37
C ARG A 33 8.84 6.05 -1.16
N LYS A 34 9.83 6.72 -1.78
CA LYS A 34 10.00 6.76 -3.24
C LYS A 34 10.14 5.36 -3.84
N ARG A 35 10.96 4.50 -3.22
CA ARG A 35 11.12 3.11 -3.67
C ARG A 35 9.83 2.31 -3.53
N VAL A 36 9.10 2.44 -2.43
CA VAL A 36 7.80 1.77 -2.25
C VAL A 36 6.80 2.19 -3.33
N LYS A 37 6.70 3.49 -3.65
CA LYS A 37 5.85 3.97 -4.76
C LYS A 37 6.27 3.35 -6.10
N LYS A 38 7.58 3.31 -6.39
CA LYS A 38 8.13 2.73 -7.62
C LYS A 38 7.81 1.26 -7.77
N GLU A 39 8.04 0.46 -6.73
CA GLU A 39 7.78 -0.98 -6.76
C GLU A 39 6.27 -1.26 -6.79
N SER A 40 5.47 -0.52 -6.04
CA SER A 40 4.00 -0.63 -6.09
C SER A 40 3.45 -0.36 -7.49
N ALA A 41 3.97 0.65 -8.19
CA ALA A 41 3.60 0.94 -9.58
C ALA A 41 4.00 -0.19 -10.54
N LYS A 42 5.15 -0.87 -10.32
CA LYS A 42 5.53 -2.06 -11.09
C LYS A 42 4.55 -3.21 -10.83
N CYS A 43 4.22 -3.47 -9.57
CA CYS A 43 3.26 -4.51 -9.19
C CYS A 43 1.87 -4.24 -9.80
N LEU A 44 1.39 -2.99 -9.79
CA LEU A 44 0.12 -2.62 -10.44
C LEU A 44 0.13 -2.91 -11.94
N ARG A 45 1.24 -2.63 -12.65
CA ARG A 45 1.38 -2.99 -14.08
C ARG A 45 1.38 -4.51 -14.30
N ALA A 46 2.06 -5.26 -13.43
CA ALA A 46 2.07 -6.72 -13.49
C ALA A 46 0.67 -7.31 -13.25
N LEU A 47 -0.06 -6.80 -12.25
CA LEU A 47 -1.44 -7.20 -11.96
C LEU A 47 -2.40 -6.84 -13.09
N LYS A 48 -2.15 -5.75 -13.84
CA LYS A 48 -2.92 -5.43 -15.04
C LYS A 48 -2.70 -6.46 -16.14
N LYS A 49 -1.44 -6.75 -16.46
CA LYS A 49 -1.09 -7.78 -17.44
C LYS A 49 -1.67 -9.16 -17.09
N MET A 50 -1.70 -9.51 -15.81
CA MET A 50 -2.30 -10.75 -15.34
C MET A 50 -3.83 -10.77 -15.53
N GLU A 51 -4.52 -9.68 -15.25
CA GLU A 51 -5.96 -9.57 -15.50
C GLU A 51 -6.30 -9.71 -16.98
N ASP A 52 -5.53 -9.05 -17.85
CA ASP A 52 -5.72 -9.14 -19.32
C ASP A 52 -5.55 -10.59 -19.82
N GLN A 53 -4.80 -11.45 -19.11
CA GLN A 53 -4.61 -12.87 -19.44
C GLN A 53 -5.73 -13.79 -18.94
N ILE A 54 -6.56 -13.33 -18.00
CA ILE A 54 -7.65 -14.11 -17.40
C ILE A 54 -8.94 -14.04 -18.25
N GLU A 55 -8.92 -13.23 -19.31
CA GLU A 55 -10.04 -13.05 -20.24
C GLU A 55 -10.66 -14.39 -20.69
N PRO A 56 -11.99 -14.48 -20.85
CA PRO A 56 -12.68 -15.74 -20.99
C PRO A 56 -12.29 -16.46 -22.28
N ARG A 57 -11.31 -17.36 -22.19
CA ARG A 57 -11.16 -18.40 -23.21
C ARG A 57 -12.31 -19.37 -23.04
N THR A 58 -13.15 -19.46 -24.07
CA THR A 58 -14.21 -20.45 -24.17
C THR A 58 -13.56 -21.82 -24.24
N LEU A 59 -13.66 -22.58 -23.14
CA LEU A 59 -13.20 -23.96 -23.12
C LEU A 59 -14.35 -24.83 -23.65
N SER A 60 -14.28 -25.17 -24.94
CA SER A 60 -15.20 -26.13 -25.56
C SER A 60 -14.85 -27.56 -25.11
N GLY A 61 -15.86 -28.38 -24.80
CA GLY A 61 -15.67 -29.81 -24.50
C GLY A 61 -15.37 -30.18 -23.04
N VAL A 62 -15.56 -29.27 -22.08
CA VAL A 62 -15.32 -29.52 -20.65
C VAL A 62 -16.61 -29.95 -19.94
N ASN A 63 -16.59 -31.02 -19.12
CA ASN A 63 -17.75 -31.45 -18.32
C ASN A 63 -18.18 -30.33 -17.33
N TYR A 64 -19.48 -30.23 -17.06
CA TYR A 64 -20.13 -29.31 -16.13
C TYR A 64 -19.39 -29.13 -14.79
N HIS A 65 -18.92 -30.22 -14.17
CA HIS A 65 -18.18 -30.14 -12.89
C HIS A 65 -16.85 -29.39 -13.03
N LEU A 66 -16.05 -29.70 -14.05
CA LEU A 66 -14.79 -29.04 -14.31
C LEU A 66 -14.98 -27.58 -14.74
N SER A 67 -16.05 -27.29 -15.49
CA SER A 67 -16.46 -25.92 -15.84
C SER A 67 -16.76 -25.07 -14.59
N ASN A 68 -17.51 -25.62 -13.63
CA ASN A 68 -17.78 -24.95 -12.36
C ASN A 68 -16.52 -24.66 -11.55
N VAL A 69 -15.61 -25.63 -11.47
CA VAL A 69 -14.32 -25.47 -10.80
C VAL A 69 -13.53 -24.32 -11.44
N ILE A 70 -13.39 -24.32 -12.77
CA ILE A 70 -12.69 -23.25 -13.52
C ILE A 70 -13.30 -21.87 -13.29
N ARG A 71 -14.63 -21.77 -13.21
CA ARG A 71 -15.32 -20.51 -12.89
C ARG A 71 -14.94 -19.99 -11.50
N VAL A 72 -15.03 -20.85 -10.47
CA VAL A 72 -14.66 -20.49 -9.09
C VAL A 72 -13.18 -20.06 -9.01
N PHE A 73 -12.29 -20.75 -9.74
CA PHE A 73 -10.89 -20.35 -9.84
C PHE A 73 -10.70 -18.95 -10.41
N ARG A 74 -11.40 -18.63 -11.51
CA ARG A 74 -11.32 -17.29 -12.12
C ARG A 74 -11.80 -16.22 -11.14
N GLU A 75 -12.87 -16.47 -10.41
CA GLU A 75 -13.37 -15.57 -9.36
C GLU A 75 -12.35 -15.38 -8.24
N VAL A 76 -11.74 -16.45 -7.72
CA VAL A 76 -10.70 -16.36 -6.68
C VAL A 76 -9.50 -15.56 -7.15
N ILE A 77 -9.03 -15.78 -8.38
CA ILE A 77 -7.92 -15.02 -8.96
C ILE A 77 -8.31 -13.54 -9.12
N PHE A 78 -9.51 -13.25 -9.62
CA PHE A 78 -10.00 -11.89 -9.78
C PHE A 78 -10.10 -11.13 -8.45
N VAL A 79 -10.67 -11.77 -7.42
CA VAL A 79 -10.74 -11.20 -6.06
C VAL A 79 -9.33 -10.96 -5.52
N THR A 80 -8.41 -11.92 -5.69
CA THR A 80 -7.02 -11.79 -5.24
C THR A 80 -6.32 -10.62 -5.92
N ILE A 81 -6.44 -10.48 -7.25
CA ILE A 81 -5.90 -9.35 -8.01
C ILE A 81 -6.48 -8.04 -7.50
N SER A 82 -7.79 -8.00 -7.24
CA SER A 82 -8.48 -6.79 -6.76
C SER A 82 -7.97 -6.35 -5.38
N VAL A 83 -7.81 -7.30 -4.44
CA VAL A 83 -7.26 -7.02 -3.11
C VAL A 83 -5.82 -6.51 -3.20
N LEU A 84 -4.97 -7.18 -3.99
CA LEU A 84 -3.58 -6.75 -4.19
C LEU A 84 -3.49 -5.37 -4.86
N ARG A 85 -4.39 -5.06 -5.80
CA ARG A 85 -4.46 -3.72 -6.41
C ARG A 85 -4.80 -2.64 -5.39
N LEU A 86 -5.83 -2.85 -4.58
CA LEU A 86 -6.21 -1.89 -3.53
C LEU A 86 -5.04 -1.63 -2.58
N LEU A 87 -4.32 -2.69 -2.22
CA LEU A 87 -3.10 -2.58 -1.42
C LEU A 87 -2.01 -1.74 -2.10
N PHE A 88 -1.63 -2.07 -3.34
CA PHE A 88 -0.57 -1.31 -4.01
C PHE A 88 -0.98 0.13 -4.32
N LEU A 89 -2.27 0.40 -4.52
CA LEU A 89 -2.81 1.76 -4.61
C LEU A 89 -2.65 2.52 -3.30
N PHE A 90 -2.98 1.90 -2.17
CA PHE A 90 -2.74 2.47 -0.84
C PHE A 90 -1.25 2.82 -0.64
N LEU A 91 -0.35 1.89 -0.97
CA LEU A 91 1.10 2.12 -0.90
C LEU A 91 1.58 3.19 -1.87
N SER A 92 0.87 3.46 -2.97
CA SER A 92 1.26 4.43 -4.00
C SER A 92 0.69 5.84 -3.79
N MET A 93 -0.22 6.03 -2.83
CA MET A 93 -0.90 7.33 -2.65
C MET A 93 0.09 8.49 -2.40
N PRO A 94 0.00 9.59 -3.15
CA PRO A 94 0.75 10.81 -2.87
C PRO A 94 0.13 11.56 -1.68
N ALA A 95 0.97 12.34 -1.01
CA ALA A 95 0.57 13.29 0.02
C ALA A 95 -0.30 14.43 -0.56
N ASP A 96 0.03 14.85 -1.79
CA ASP A 96 -0.52 16.05 -2.41
C ASP A 96 -0.98 15.78 -3.84
N SER A 97 -2.17 16.24 -4.18
CA SER A 97 -2.79 16.12 -5.50
C SER A 97 -2.25 17.14 -6.54
N THR A 98 -1.06 17.73 -6.34
CA THR A 98 -0.59 18.88 -7.13
C THR A 98 0.34 18.53 -8.28
N THR A 99 0.87 17.31 -8.39
CA THR A 99 1.59 16.91 -9.61
C THR A 99 0.63 16.31 -10.63
N ARG A 100 0.22 17.15 -11.59
CA ARG A 100 -0.41 16.73 -12.86
C ARG A 100 0.46 15.68 -13.54
N SER A 101 -0.01 14.44 -13.60
CA SER A 101 0.26 13.57 -14.75
C SER A 101 -0.88 12.56 -14.90
N GLY A 102 -1.40 12.47 -16.13
CA GLY A 102 -2.63 11.79 -16.52
C GLY A 102 -2.61 10.26 -16.41
N GLY A 103 -2.32 9.71 -15.23
CA GLY A 103 -2.41 8.28 -14.94
C GLY A 103 -3.60 7.86 -14.07
N TRP A 104 -4.37 8.81 -13.54
CA TRP A 104 -5.34 8.56 -12.44
C TRP A 104 -6.78 8.25 -12.89
N SER A 105 -7.06 8.07 -14.19
CA SER A 105 -8.44 7.85 -14.67
C SER A 105 -9.06 6.56 -14.14
N LEU A 106 -8.25 5.56 -13.76
CA LEU A 106 -8.72 4.25 -13.29
C LEU A 106 -9.16 4.22 -11.82
N ILE A 107 -8.82 5.24 -11.03
CA ILE A 107 -9.10 5.26 -9.58
C ILE A 107 -10.46 5.92 -9.29
N LYS A 108 -10.99 6.73 -10.23
CA LYS A 108 -12.31 7.35 -10.06
C LYS A 108 -13.46 6.33 -10.04
N LYS A 109 -13.26 5.10 -10.53
CA LYS A 109 -14.32 4.09 -10.64
C LYS A 109 -14.37 3.08 -9.48
N LEU A 110 -13.31 2.96 -8.69
CA LEU A 110 -13.24 2.08 -7.51
C LEU A 110 -13.39 2.82 -6.17
N VAL A 111 -13.31 4.16 -6.19
CA VAL A 111 -13.54 5.03 -5.03
C VAL A 111 -14.95 5.65 -5.07
N VAL A 112 -15.90 5.03 -5.78
CA VAL A 112 -17.32 5.44 -5.76
C VAL A 112 -18.02 4.75 -4.59
N THR A 113 -17.68 5.20 -3.37
CA THR A 113 -18.50 5.17 -2.14
C THR A 113 -17.64 5.63 -0.96
N ARG A 114 -17.12 6.85 -1.02
CA ARG A 114 -16.81 7.61 0.20
C ARG A 114 -17.40 9.02 0.07
N PRO A 115 -18.09 9.54 1.11
CA PRO A 115 -18.71 10.85 1.06
C PRO A 115 -17.66 11.91 0.72
N ARG A 116 -18.02 12.78 -0.22
CA ARG A 116 -17.21 13.92 -0.67
C ARG A 116 -16.99 14.87 0.52
N GLY A 117 -15.74 15.30 0.74
CA GLY A 117 -15.49 16.47 1.58
C GLY A 117 -14.09 16.58 2.16
N ASP A 118 -13.43 15.46 2.46
CA ASP A 118 -12.12 15.51 3.11
C ASP A 118 -11.02 14.99 2.17
N LYS A 119 -9.92 15.74 2.05
CA LYS A 119 -8.72 15.26 1.37
C LYS A 119 -8.26 14.04 2.16
N THR A 120 -8.67 12.85 1.74
CA THR A 120 -8.42 11.62 2.49
C THR A 120 -6.96 11.25 2.28
N VAL A 121 -6.10 11.90 3.05
CA VAL A 121 -4.69 11.58 3.10
C VAL A 121 -4.58 10.27 3.90
N ASN A 122 -4.15 9.19 3.25
CA ASN A 122 -3.87 7.96 3.99
C ASN A 122 -2.69 8.15 4.95
N GLU A 123 -2.44 7.18 5.84
CA GLU A 123 -1.43 7.27 6.89
C GLU A 123 -0.04 7.63 6.31
N PHE A 124 0.29 7.08 5.14
CA PHE A 124 1.49 7.45 4.40
C PHE A 124 1.51 8.92 4.00
N GLY A 125 0.47 9.42 3.35
CA GLY A 125 0.40 10.83 2.98
C GLY A 125 0.41 11.75 4.21
N SER A 126 -0.19 11.33 5.32
CA SER A 126 -0.27 12.13 6.54
C SER A 126 1.12 12.31 7.16
N VAL A 127 1.91 11.23 7.18
CA VAL A 127 3.32 11.27 7.55
C VAL A 127 4.13 12.08 6.54
N ASP A 128 3.93 11.88 5.23
CA ASP A 128 4.65 12.61 4.18
C ASP A 128 4.48 14.14 4.35
N VAL A 129 3.25 14.64 4.58
CA VAL A 129 2.97 16.07 4.86
C VAL A 129 3.66 16.53 6.15
N ALA A 130 3.52 15.77 7.23
CA ALA A 130 4.08 16.15 8.53
C ALA A 130 5.62 16.25 8.48
N LEU A 131 6.28 15.30 7.82
CA LEU A 131 7.73 15.31 7.66
C LEU A 131 8.19 16.46 6.74
N GLN A 132 7.42 16.82 5.71
CA GLN A 132 7.72 17.99 4.87
C GLN A 132 7.64 19.29 5.67
N SER A 133 6.61 19.46 6.50
CA SER A 133 6.48 20.63 7.39
C SER A 133 7.65 20.70 8.36
N MET A 134 7.98 19.59 9.05
CA MET A 134 9.13 19.57 9.97
C MET A 134 10.46 19.85 9.27
N HIS A 135 10.67 19.33 8.06
CA HIS A 135 11.88 19.60 7.28
C HIS A 135 11.98 21.08 6.85
N GLY A 136 10.84 21.77 6.66
CA GLY A 136 10.82 23.21 6.46
C GLY A 136 11.20 23.99 7.72
N CYS A 137 10.70 23.58 8.89
CA CYS A 137 10.99 24.19 10.19
C CYS A 137 12.46 24.06 10.61
N ILE A 138 13.09 22.89 10.37
CA ILE A 138 14.52 22.67 10.63
C ILE A 138 15.41 23.73 9.95
N ARG A 139 15.00 24.23 8.78
CA ARG A 139 15.76 25.25 8.05
C ARG A 139 15.59 26.67 8.59
N ASN A 140 14.59 26.90 9.43
CA ASN A 140 14.20 28.21 9.94
C ASN A 140 14.39 28.33 11.47
N ASP A 141 15.09 27.38 12.12
CA ASP A 141 15.38 27.31 13.57
C ASP A 141 14.17 27.29 14.54
N ASP A 142 12.94 27.20 14.03
CA ASP A 142 11.72 27.15 14.84
C ASP A 142 10.95 25.85 14.61
N ILE A 143 11.21 24.81 15.41
CA ILE A 143 10.33 23.63 15.49
C ILE A 143 9.42 23.74 16.72
N PRO A 144 8.11 24.03 16.55
CA PRO A 144 7.17 23.97 17.67
C PRO A 144 7.09 22.55 18.22
N ASN A 145 7.15 22.39 19.54
CA ASN A 145 6.98 21.09 20.22
C ASN A 145 5.64 20.40 19.83
N ILE A 146 4.63 21.18 19.43
CA ILE A 146 3.33 20.71 18.95
C ILE A 146 3.46 19.93 17.62
N ASP A 147 4.29 20.38 16.68
CA ASP A 147 4.46 19.73 15.37
C ASP A 147 5.20 18.39 15.49
N VAL A 148 6.14 18.29 16.44
CA VAL A 148 6.82 17.02 16.76
C VAL A 148 5.83 16.00 17.32
N GLN A 149 4.92 16.40 18.22
CA GLN A 149 3.93 15.49 18.79
C GLN A 149 2.89 15.03 17.76
N ILE A 150 2.48 15.90 16.85
CA ILE A 150 1.57 15.54 15.75
C ILE A 150 2.26 14.53 14.82
N THR A 151 3.52 14.79 14.46
CA THR A 151 4.30 13.90 13.59
C THR A 151 4.49 12.52 14.23
N ARG A 152 4.80 12.46 15.53
CA ARG A 152 4.93 11.19 16.25
C ARG A 152 3.65 10.37 16.25
N ARG A 153 2.48 11.00 16.47
CA ARG A 153 1.17 10.32 16.39
C ARG A 153 0.89 9.77 15.00
N ARG A 154 1.23 10.53 13.94
CA ARG A 154 1.07 10.07 12.55
C ARG A 154 2.01 8.90 12.21
N LEU A 155 3.25 8.95 12.70
CA LEU A 155 4.21 7.85 12.56
C LEU A 155 3.73 6.58 13.27
N GLU A 156 3.14 6.71 14.46
CA GLU A 156 2.56 5.59 15.20
C GLU A 156 1.39 4.95 14.45
N ALA A 157 0.46 5.76 13.94
CA ALA A 157 -0.63 5.29 13.10
C ALA A 157 -0.12 4.53 11.88
N LEU A 158 0.89 5.07 11.17
CA LEU A 158 1.52 4.38 10.04
C LEU A 158 2.19 3.07 10.46
N GLY A 159 2.84 3.03 11.63
CA GLY A 159 3.44 1.82 12.19
C GLY A 159 2.41 0.72 12.42
N ASN A 160 1.28 1.06 13.03
CA ASN A 160 0.18 0.13 13.28
C ASN A 160 -0.45 -0.37 11.99
N SER A 161 -0.67 0.51 11.00
CA SER A 161 -1.21 0.13 9.70
C SER A 161 -0.25 -0.79 8.92
N MET A 162 1.08 -0.61 9.06
CA MET A 162 2.06 -1.52 8.48
C MET A 162 2.03 -2.91 9.14
N GLU A 163 1.87 -3.00 10.45
CA GLU A 163 1.77 -4.28 11.16
C GLU A 163 0.47 -5.03 10.84
N GLY A 164 -0.66 -4.31 10.78
CA GLY A 164 -1.92 -4.87 10.33
C GLY A 164 -1.84 -5.38 8.88
N LEU A 165 -1.12 -4.66 8.02
CA LEU A 165 -0.89 -5.07 6.64
C LEU A 165 0.00 -6.31 6.54
N GLU A 166 1.12 -6.36 7.26
CA GLU A 166 2.01 -7.53 7.32
C GLU A 166 1.24 -8.78 7.75
N SER A 167 0.43 -8.65 8.81
CA SER A 167 -0.41 -9.72 9.34
C SER A 167 -1.49 -10.18 8.35
N GLY A 168 -2.17 -9.22 7.70
CA GLY A 168 -3.21 -9.50 6.70
C GLY A 168 -2.64 -10.21 5.47
N LEU A 169 -1.46 -9.81 5.01
CA LEU A 169 -0.76 -10.43 3.88
C LEU A 169 -0.28 -11.85 4.20
N ASP A 170 0.26 -12.10 5.39
CA ASP A 170 0.63 -13.44 5.83
C ASP A 170 -0.59 -14.37 5.84
N CYS A 171 -1.72 -13.89 6.38
CA CYS A 171 -2.99 -14.63 6.38
C CYS A 171 -3.48 -14.95 4.95
N LEU A 172 -3.48 -13.95 4.06
CA LEU A 172 -3.86 -14.14 2.65
C LEU A 172 -2.95 -15.16 1.97
N TYR A 173 -1.64 -15.04 2.14
CA TYR A 173 -0.65 -15.94 1.54
C TYR A 173 -0.88 -17.40 1.98
N ARG A 174 -1.08 -17.64 3.28
CA ARG A 174 -1.40 -18.99 3.80
C ARG A 174 -2.68 -19.55 3.21
N LYS A 175 -3.74 -18.74 3.11
CA LYS A 175 -5.02 -19.16 2.53
C LYS A 175 -4.90 -19.50 1.05
N LEU A 176 -4.13 -18.72 0.28
CA LEU A 176 -3.87 -18.99 -1.14
C LEU A 176 -3.09 -20.29 -1.34
N ILE A 177 -2.08 -20.57 -0.51
CA ILE A 177 -1.36 -21.85 -0.55
C ILE A 177 -2.30 -23.02 -0.26
N ARG A 178 -3.08 -22.93 0.83
CA ARG A 178 -4.03 -23.99 1.20
C ARG A 178 -5.04 -24.26 0.09
N SER A 179 -5.61 -23.20 -0.47
CA SER A 179 -6.53 -23.30 -1.62
C SER A 179 -5.87 -24.03 -2.79
N ARG A 180 -4.65 -23.65 -3.17
CA ARG A 180 -3.91 -24.31 -4.24
C ARG A 180 -3.65 -25.80 -3.95
N VAL A 181 -3.23 -26.15 -2.72
CA VAL A 181 -2.96 -27.55 -2.33
C VAL A 181 -4.24 -28.37 -2.37
N SER A 182 -5.33 -27.89 -1.75
CA SER A 182 -6.63 -28.57 -1.77
C SER A 182 -7.10 -28.83 -3.20
N LEU A 183 -6.88 -27.89 -4.11
CA LEU A 183 -7.29 -28.02 -5.50
C LEU A 183 -6.41 -28.99 -6.30
N LEU A 184 -5.09 -28.96 -6.09
CA LEU A 184 -4.20 -29.96 -6.68
C LEU A 184 -4.57 -31.37 -6.24
N ASN A 185 -4.98 -31.54 -4.98
CA ASN A 185 -5.43 -32.83 -4.47
C ASN A 185 -6.74 -33.30 -5.12
N VAL A 186 -7.70 -32.39 -5.35
CA VAL A 186 -8.96 -32.72 -6.06
C VAL A 186 -8.71 -33.12 -7.51
N LEU A 187 -7.73 -32.49 -8.18
CA LEU A 187 -7.38 -32.82 -9.58
C LEU A 187 -6.54 -34.10 -9.72
N ALA A 188 -5.93 -34.57 -8.62
CA ALA A 188 -5.11 -35.77 -8.59
C ALA A 188 -5.90 -37.03 -8.18
N GLN A 189 -7.17 -36.89 -7.79
CA GLN A 189 -8.13 -37.97 -7.54
C GLN A 189 -8.96 -38.27 -8.79
#